data_AF-A0A533VB55-F1
#
_entry.id   AF-A0A533VB55-F1
#
_cell.length_a   1.000
_cell.length_b   1.000
_cell.length_c   1.000
_cell.angle_alpha   90.00
_cell.angle_beta   90.00
_cell.angle_gamma   90.00
#
_symmetry.space_group_name_H-M   'P 1'
#
loop_
_entity.id
_entity.type
_entity.pdbx_description
1 polymer ?
#
loop_
_entity_poly.entity_id
_entity_poly.type
_entity_poly.pdbx_seq_one_letter_code
_entity_poly.pdbx_strand_id
1 'polypeptide(L)'
;YAKMIRRSNVHFIETKSYMHIGRSTNRLERSDMLEMPEVRHFSSELAKQTQIFSVMDESEISRIVVLQNRRRIIDRWIASYANTN
;
A
#
# COMPACT_ATOMS: atom_id res chain seq x y z
N TYR A 1 4.94 -9.85 8.98
CA TYR A 1 4.92 -9.37 7.58
C TYR A 1 6.31 -9.20 6.95
N ALA A 2 7.23 -8.45 7.55
CA ALA A 2 8.51 -8.09 6.92
C ALA A 2 9.35 -9.27 6.36
N LYS A 3 9.42 -10.41 7.07
CA LYS A 3 10.16 -11.61 6.60
C LYS A 3 9.58 -12.19 5.30
N MET A 4 8.26 -12.25 5.17
CA MET A 4 7.58 -12.72 3.97
C MET A 4 7.82 -11.76 2.80
N ILE A 5 7.65 -10.46 3.05
CA ILE A 5 7.84 -9.40 2.07
C ILE A 5 9.26 -9.40 1.51
N ARG A 6 10.29 -9.55 2.36
CA ARG A 6 11.69 -9.63 1.90
C ARG A 6 11.94 -10.78 0.93
N ARG A 7 11.17 -11.87 1.00
CA ARG A 7 11.28 -13.02 0.10
C ARG A 7 10.47 -12.86 -1.19
N SER A 8 9.55 -11.90 -1.25
CA SER A 8 8.57 -11.78 -2.34
C SER A 8 9.13 -11.14 -3.62
N ASN A 9 10.24 -10.40 -3.55
CA ASN A 9 10.87 -9.71 -4.68
C ASN A 9 9.90 -8.84 -5.53
N VAL A 10 8.87 -8.28 -4.89
CA VAL A 10 7.88 -7.41 -5.55
C VAL A 10 8.41 -5.98 -5.74
N HIS A 11 7.88 -5.28 -6.74
CA HIS A 11 8.19 -3.87 -6.99
C HIS A 11 7.45 -2.94 -6.03
N PHE A 12 6.19 -3.26 -5.76
CA PHE A 12 5.28 -2.43 -4.96
C PHE A 12 4.55 -3.27 -3.92
N ILE A 13 4.17 -2.61 -2.83
CA ILE A 13 3.25 -3.15 -1.83
C ILE A 13 2.15 -2.12 -1.64
N GLU A 14 0.90 -2.57 -1.73
CA GLU A 14 -0.26 -1.77 -1.36
C GLU A 14 -0.73 -2.23 0.02
N THR A 15 -0.71 -1.31 0.98
CA THR A 15 -1.36 -1.51 2.27
C THR A 15 -2.70 -0.80 2.22
N LYS A 16 -3.77 -1.57 2.37
CA LYS A 16 -5.14 -1.09 2.20
C LYS A 16 -5.97 -1.45 3.42
N SER A 17 -6.75 -0.49 3.90
CA SER A 17 -7.74 -0.75 4.94
C SER A 17 -8.84 -1.67 4.43
N TYR A 18 -9.40 -2.46 5.34
CA TYR A 18 -10.72 -3.05 5.10
C TYR A 18 -11.74 -1.94 4.80
N MET A 19 -12.67 -2.19 3.87
CA MET A 19 -13.76 -1.27 3.53
C MET A 19 -15.10 -1.98 3.77
N HIS A 20 -15.94 -1.40 4.62
CA HIS A 20 -17.27 -1.92 4.97
C HIS A 20 -18.29 -1.58 3.87
N ILE A 21 -18.23 -2.31 2.75
CA ILE A 21 -19.06 -2.10 1.56
C ILE A 21 -19.46 -3.44 0.91
N GLY A 22 -20.66 -3.50 0.32
CA GLY A 22 -21.14 -4.69 -0.40
C GLY A 22 -21.28 -5.91 0.51
N ARG A 23 -20.83 -7.10 0.06
CA ARG A 23 -20.96 -8.34 0.86
C ARG A 23 -20.09 -8.38 2.11
N SER A 24 -19.13 -7.46 2.26
CA SER A 24 -18.23 -7.49 3.40
C SER A 24 -18.92 -7.12 4.72
N THR A 25 -20.03 -6.40 4.64
CA THR A 25 -20.83 -5.96 5.79
C THR A 25 -21.43 -7.11 6.59
N ASN A 26 -21.49 -8.32 6.01
CA ASN A 26 -22.00 -9.51 6.68
C ASN A 26 -20.98 -10.19 7.61
N ARG A 27 -19.73 -9.73 7.64
CA ARG A 27 -18.63 -10.40 8.34
C ARG A 27 -17.86 -9.53 9.33
N LEU A 28 -17.71 -8.24 9.01
CA LEU A 28 -16.91 -7.29 9.78
C LEU A 28 -17.65 -5.97 9.87
N GLU A 29 -17.56 -5.34 11.03
CA GLU A 29 -18.21 -4.09 11.37
C GLU A 29 -17.50 -2.89 10.73
N ARG A 30 -18.19 -1.75 10.67
CA ARG A 30 -17.58 -0.51 10.15
C ARG A 30 -16.40 -0.05 11.01
N SER A 31 -16.44 -0.31 12.32
CA SER A 31 -15.35 -0.02 13.26
C SER A 31 -14.08 -0.81 12.99
N ASP A 32 -14.17 -1.92 12.24
CA ASP A 32 -13.00 -2.72 11.86
C ASP A 32 -12.23 -2.10 10.68
N MET A 33 -12.77 -1.04 10.05
CA MET A 33 -12.04 -0.27 9.06
C MET A 33 -10.99 0.61 9.74
N LEU A 34 -9.72 0.38 9.44
CA LEU A 34 -8.65 1.28 9.85
C LEU A 34 -8.87 2.66 9.23
N GLU A 35 -8.64 3.71 10.02
CA GLU A 35 -8.56 5.09 9.56
C GLU A 35 -7.23 5.35 8.86
N MET A 36 -7.17 6.42 8.05
CA MET A 36 -5.97 6.70 7.26
C MET A 36 -4.69 6.84 8.10
N PRO A 37 -4.68 7.52 9.27
CA PRO A 37 -3.50 7.58 10.12
C PRO A 37 -2.99 6.20 10.56
N GLU A 38 -3.88 5.23 10.78
CA GLU A 38 -3.51 3.87 11.16
C GLU A 38 -2.87 3.12 9.99
N VAL A 39 -3.42 3.28 8.77
CA VAL A 39 -2.82 2.74 7.55
C VAL A 39 -1.43 3.34 7.30
N ARG A 40 -1.27 4.66 7.45
CA ARG A 40 0.04 5.35 7.35
C ARG A 40 1.02 4.82 8.40
N HIS A 41 0.57 4.68 9.65
CA HIS A 41 1.41 4.16 10.73
C HIS A 41 1.90 2.74 10.41
N PHE A 42 0.99 1.83 10.06
CA PHE A 42 1.33 0.46 9.68
C PHE A 42 2.34 0.41 8.52
N SER A 43 2.11 1.23 7.49
CA SER A 43 2.98 1.32 6.31
C SER A 43 4.38 1.80 6.67
N SER A 44 4.47 2.80 7.56
CA SER A 44 5.74 3.36 8.02
C SER A 44 6.55 2.32 8.80
N GLU A 45 5.90 1.56 9.69
CA GLU A 45 6.54 0.50 10.46
C GLU A 45 6.98 -0.66 9.54
N LEU A 46 6.18 -0.98 8.53
CA LEU A 46 6.54 -1.98 7.53
C LEU A 46 7.77 -1.57 6.71
N ALA A 47 7.83 -0.32 6.26
CA ALA A 47 8.99 0.24 5.57
C ALA A 47 10.24 0.21 6.46
N LYS A 48 10.12 0.67 7.73
CA LYS A 48 11.20 0.63 8.72
C LYS A 48 11.70 -0.80 8.97
N GLN A 49 10.82 -1.78 9.14
CA GLN A 49 11.24 -3.16 9.42
C GLN A 49 11.83 -3.88 8.21
N THR A 50 11.41 -3.50 7.00
CA THR A 50 11.91 -4.12 5.76
C THR A 50 13.20 -3.49 5.28
N GLN A 51 13.43 -2.19 5.54
CA GLN A 51 14.60 -1.40 5.12
C GLN A 51 14.83 -1.30 3.61
N ILE A 52 13.98 -1.94 2.80
CA ILE A 52 14.09 -1.99 1.34
C ILE A 52 12.89 -1.34 0.64
N PHE A 53 11.88 -0.93 1.39
CA PHE A 53 10.71 -0.23 0.87
C PHE A 53 10.65 1.20 1.41
N SER A 54 10.12 2.12 0.61
CA SER A 54 9.76 3.48 1.05
C SER A 54 8.37 3.86 0.55
N VAL A 55 7.69 4.76 1.26
CA VAL A 55 6.40 5.31 0.82
C VAL A 55 6.60 6.02 -0.52
N MET A 56 5.71 5.72 -1.47
CA MET A 56 5.69 6.29 -2.82
C MET A 56 4.47 7.17 -3.04
N ASP A 57 3.30 6.73 -2.56
CA ASP A 57 2.05 7.47 -2.71
C ASP A 57 0.98 6.98 -1.75
N GLU A 58 -0.15 7.66 -1.72
CA GLU A 58 -1.33 7.28 -0.97
C GLU A 58 -2.63 7.70 -1.65
N SER A 59 -3.73 7.07 -1.24
CA SER A 59 -5.10 7.48 -1.57
C SER A 59 -5.92 7.51 -0.30
N GLU A 60 -6.24 8.70 0.19
CA GLU A 60 -7.03 8.88 1.41
C GLU A 60 -8.45 8.32 1.26
N ILE A 61 -9.10 8.59 0.12
CA ILE A 61 -10.46 8.13 -0.18
C ILE A 61 -10.54 6.59 -0.15
N SER A 62 -9.50 5.92 -0.67
CA SER A 62 -9.45 4.45 -0.69
C SER A 62 -8.76 3.84 0.52
N ARG A 63 -8.26 4.67 1.45
CA ARG A 63 -7.45 4.27 2.61
C ARG A 63 -6.29 3.35 2.25
N ILE A 64 -5.48 3.79 1.29
CA ILE A 64 -4.35 3.05 0.72
C ILE A 64 -3.05 3.83 0.91
N VAL A 65 -1.97 3.13 1.22
CA VAL A 65 -0.59 3.60 1.04
C VAL A 65 0.16 2.63 0.14
N VAL A 66 0.95 3.17 -0.79
CA VAL A 66 1.80 2.38 -1.69
C VAL A 66 3.25 2.55 -1.30
N LEU A 67 3.94 1.43 -1.11
CA LEU A 67 5.38 1.37 -0.87
C LEU A 67 6.10 0.88 -2.13
N GLN A 68 7.23 1.50 -2.48
CA GLN A 68 8.09 1.09 -3.59
C GLN A 68 9.38 0.44 -3.08
N ASN A 69 9.79 -0.64 -3.76
CA ASN A 69 11.04 -1.33 -3.50
C ASN A 69 12.25 -0.52 -4.01
N ARG A 70 13.14 -0.14 -3.11
CA ARG A 70 14.37 0.62 -3.39
C ARG A 70 15.48 -0.21 -4.04
N ARG A 71 15.38 -1.54 -4.02
CA ARG A 71 16.34 -2.44 -4.69
C ARG A 71 15.88 -2.87 -6.09
N ARG A 72 14.63 -2.58 -6.44
CA ARG A 72 14.02 -2.97 -7.72
C ARG A 72 13.12 -1.83 -8.21
N ILE A 73 13.76 -0.69 -8.44
CA ILE A 73 13.08 0.54 -8.85
C ILE A 73 12.62 0.39 -10.31
N ILE A 74 11.40 0.85 -10.57
CA ILE A 74 10.82 0.99 -11.90
C ILE A 74 10.11 2.34 -11.96
N ASP A 75 10.08 2.95 -13.13
CA ASP A 75 9.35 4.19 -13.34
C ASP A 75 7.87 4.01 -12.98
N ARG A 76 7.36 4.95 -12.18
CA ARG A 76 5.96 5.00 -11.80
C ARG A 76 5.06 5.27 -13.01
N TRP A 77 5.58 5.98 -14.00
CA TRP A 77 4.85 6.39 -15.19
C TRP A 77 5.09 5.43 -16.34
N ILE A 78 4.01 5.05 -17.02
CA ILE A 78 4.12 4.25 -18.24
C ILE A 78 4.34 5.25 -19.38
N ALA A 79 5.56 5.26 -19.93
CA ALA A 79 5.98 6.23 -20.96
C ALA A 79 5.05 6.28 -22.19
N SER A 80 4.38 5.17 -22.53
CA SER A 80 3.41 5.13 -23.63
C SER A 80 2.21 6.06 -23.44
N TYR A 81 1.93 6.50 -22.21
CA TYR A 81 0.86 7.43 -21.87
C TYR A 81 1.36 8.87 -21.62
N ALA A 82 2.66 9.13 -21.74
CA ALA A 82 3.22 10.48 -21.56
C ALA A 82 2.94 11.41 -22.75
N ASN A 83 2.71 10.85 -23.94
CA ASN A 83 2.51 11.59 -25.20
C ASN A 83 1.04 11.63 -25.67
N THR A 84 0.08 11.19 -24.85
CA THR A 84 -1.35 11.16 -25.19
C THR A 84 -2.14 12.37 -24.69
N ASN A 85 -1.47 13.48 -24.36
CA ASN A 85 -2.09 14.76 -24.05
C ASN A 85 -1.94 15.75 -25.20
#